data_AF-A0A7Y8HUK9-F1
#
_entry.id   AF-A0A7Y8HUK9-F1
#
_cell.length_a   1.000
_cell.length_b   1.000
_cell.length_c   1.000
_cell.angle_alpha   90.00
_cell.angle_beta   90.00
_cell.angle_gamma   90.00
#
_symmetry.space_group_name_H-M   'P 1'
#
loop_
_entity.id
_entity.type
_entity.pdbx_description
1 polymer ?
#
loop_
_entity_poly.entity_id
_entity_poly.type
_entity_poly.pdbx_seq_one_letter_code
_entity_poly.pdbx_strand_id
1 'polypeptide(L)' 'MAHKLETAHISFGLVTIPVGIYSAIEEQDLHFNQLHGPCGSRIKQRRFCPVCNRDVEYDELVKGYEVAKDQ' A
#
# COMPACT_ATOMS: atom_id res chain seq x y z
N MET A 1 -16.78 -6.60 11.03
CA MET A 1 -17.93 -5.67 11.23
C MET A 1 -17.83 -4.61 10.15
N ALA A 2 -18.82 -4.50 9.26
CA ALA A 2 -18.73 -3.61 8.10
C ALA A 2 -18.52 -2.14 8.55
N HIS A 3 -17.36 -1.57 8.22
CA HIS A 3 -17.08 -0.14 8.40
C HIS A 3 -17.44 0.64 7.12
N LYS A 4 -17.79 1.91 7.29
CA LYS A 4 -18.05 2.80 6.16
C LYS A 4 -16.76 3.00 5.37
N LEU A 5 -16.79 2.72 4.07
CA LEU A 5 -15.65 2.89 3.18
C LEU A 5 -15.51 4.36 2.77
N GLU A 6 -16.58 4.93 2.22
CA GLU A 6 -16.59 6.30 1.72
C GLU A 6 -18.00 6.90 1.78
N THR A 7 -18.09 8.22 1.65
CA THR A 7 -19.35 8.93 1.37
C THR A 7 -19.40 9.29 -0.11
N ALA A 8 -20.36 8.74 -0.84
CA ALA A 8 -20.61 9.10 -2.23
C ALA A 8 -21.85 9.99 -2.35
N HIS A 9 -22.06 10.59 -3.52
CA HIS A 9 -23.24 11.41 -3.80
C HIS A 9 -23.95 10.84 -5.03
N ILE A 10 -25.25 10.56 -4.90
CA ILE A 10 -26.09 10.13 -6.01
C ILE A 10 -26.96 11.32 -6.40
N SER A 11 -26.85 11.72 -7.67
CA SER A 11 -27.66 12.81 -8.23
C SER A 11 -28.68 12.25 -9.22
N PHE A 12 -29.93 12.70 -9.10
CA PHE A 12 -30.99 12.42 -10.07
C PHE A 12 -31.74 13.73 -10.37
N GLY A 13 -31.76 14.11 -11.65
CA GLY A 13 -32.29 15.42 -12.06
C GLY A 13 -31.54 16.57 -11.38
N LEU A 14 -32.23 17.30 -10.49
CA LEU A 14 -31.70 18.45 -9.74
C LEU A 14 -31.44 18.15 -8.24
N VAL A 15 -31.66 16.91 -7.80
CA VAL A 15 -31.51 16.50 -6.40
C VAL A 15 -30.22 15.72 -6.23
N THR A 16 -29.46 16.03 -5.18
CA THR A 16 -28.22 15.31 -4.81
C THR A 16 -28.34 14.80 -3.38
N ILE A 17 -28.15 13.50 -3.20
CA ILE A 17 -28.28 12.82 -1.91
C ILE A 17 -26.94 12.17 -1.54
N PRO A 18 -26.35 12.48 -0.36
CA PRO A 18 -25.16 11.78 0.12
C PRO A 18 -25.52 10.37 0.60
N VAL A 19 -24.73 9.38 0.22
CA VAL A 19 -24.89 7.96 0.60
C VAL A 19 -23.59 7.42 1.18
N GLY A 20 -23.70 6.49 2.14
CA GLY A 20 -22.54 5.78 2.69
C GLY A 20 -22.30 4.47 1.94
N ILE A 21 -21.07 4.24 1.50
CA ILE A 21 -20.66 2.97 0.88
C ILE A 21 -20.13 2.04 1.97
N TYR A 22 -20.59 0.79 1.94
CA TYR A 22 -20.17 -0.27 2.86
C TYR A 22 -19.78 -1.51 2.05
N SER A 23 -18.79 -2.28 2.51
CA SER A 23 -18.46 -3.55 1.87
C SER A 23 -19.56 -4.58 2.12
N ALA A 24 -20.02 -5.26 1.08
CA ALA A 24 -21.00 -6.35 1.19
C ALA A 24 -20.35 -7.66 1.67
N ILE A 25 -19.05 -7.81 1.45
CA ILE A 25 -18.25 -9.00 1.79
C ILE A 25 -17.04 -8.53 2.61
N GLU A 26 -16.72 -9.25 3.67
CA GLU A 26 -15.53 -9.00 4.49
C GLU A 26 -14.56 -10.15 4.25
N GLU A 27 -13.45 -9.89 3.57
CA GLU A 27 -12.37 -10.86 3.39
C GLU A 27 -11.60 -10.97 4.72
N GLN A 28 -11.55 -12.17 5.29
CA GLN A 28 -10.78 -12.45 6.50
C GLN A 28 -9.45 -13.09 6.11
N ASP A 29 -8.46 -12.25 5.79
CA ASP A 29 -7.11 -12.72 5.54
C ASP A 29 -6.24 -12.63 6.80
N LEU A 30 -5.51 -13.71 7.08
CA LEU A 30 -4.52 -13.75 8.15
C LEU A 30 -3.20 -13.16 7.63
N HIS A 31 -2.88 -11.94 8.08
CA HIS A 31 -1.59 -11.32 7.80
C HIS A 31 -0.54 -11.75 8.82
N PHE A 32 0.56 -12.34 8.33
CA PHE A 32 1.70 -12.70 9.16
C PHE A 32 2.77 -11.61 9.14
N ASN A 33 3.33 -11.32 10.31
CA ASN A 33 4.56 -10.53 10.40
C ASN A 33 5.77 -11.43 10.16
N GLN A 34 6.75 -10.93 9.40
CA GLN A 34 8.05 -11.61 9.30
C GLN A 34 8.79 -11.48 10.63
N LEU A 35 9.07 -12.62 11.27
CA LEU A 35 9.80 -12.72 12.52
C LEU A 35 11.17 -13.38 12.28
N HIS A 36 12.17 -12.93 13.01
CA HIS A 36 13.48 -13.58 13.05
C HIS A 36 13.33 -14.93 13.76
N GLY A 37 13.52 -16.04 13.04
CA GLY A 37 13.27 -17.39 13.56
C GLY A 37 13.88 -17.69 14.94
N PRO A 38 15.15 -17.35 15.21
CA PRO A 38 15.79 -17.62 16.50
C PRO A 38 15.29 -16.80 17.69
N CYS A 39 14.95 -15.51 17.51
CA CYS A 39 14.62 -14.62 18.63
C CYS A 39 13.18 -14.09 18.63
N GLY A 40 12.39 -14.40 17.59
CA GLY A 40 11.01 -13.96 17.46
C GLY A 40 10.83 -12.47 17.19
N SER A 41 11.91 -11.69 17.04
CA SER A 41 11.80 -10.25 16.81
C SER A 41 11.25 -9.95 15.41
N ARG A 42 10.41 -8.91 15.29
CA ARG A 42 9.92 -8.46 13.98
C ARG A 42 11.06 -7.94 13.11
N ILE A 43 11.16 -8.46 11.88
CA ILE A 43 12.15 -8.01 10.91
C ILE A 43 11.83 -6.59 10.44
N LYS A 44 12.84 -5.71 10.43
CA LYS A 44 12.77 -4.39 9.79
C LYS A 44 13.37 -4.48 8.40
N GLN A 45 12.62 -4.08 7.38
CA GLN A 45 13.10 -3.99 6.01
C GLN A 45 13.97 -2.74 5.85
N ARG A 46 15.19 -2.91 5.33
CA ARG A 46 16.12 -1.83 4.98
C ARG A 46 16.39 -1.86 3.49
N ARG A 47 16.62 -0.69 2.89
CA ARG A 47 17.04 -0.57 1.50
C ARG A 47 18.54 -0.41 1.49
N PHE A 48 19.24 -1.37 0.91
CA PHE A 48 20.69 -1.40 0.88
C PHE A 48 21.18 -1.20 -0.57
N CYS A 49 22.11 -0.26 -0.77
CA CYS A 49 22.74 -0.04 -2.07
C CYS A 49 24.04 -0.88 -2.17
N PRO A 50 24.12 -1.86 -3.09
CA PRO A 50 25.31 -2.71 -3.22
C PRO A 50 26.54 -1.96 -3.74
N VAL A 51 26.34 -0.85 -4.48
CA VAL A 51 27.44 -0.06 -5.04
C VAL A 51 28.11 0.80 -3.96
N CYS A 52 27.31 1.44 -3.11
CA CYS A 52 27.80 2.29 -2.03
C CYS A 52 28.04 1.54 -0.71
N ASN A 53 27.66 0.25 -0.67
CA ASN A 53 27.76 -0.64 0.50
C ASN A 53 27.15 -0.04 1.79
N ARG A 54 26.00 0.65 1.64
CA ARG A 54 25.30 1.31 2.75
C ARG A 54 23.78 1.22 2.61
N ASP A 55 23.10 1.39 3.73
CA ASP A 55 21.67 1.63 3.75
C ASP A 55 21.37 3.02 3.14
N VAL A 56 20.32 3.08 2.32
CA VAL A 56 19.84 4.29 1.64
C VAL A 56 18.48 4.71 2.19
N GLU A 57 18.28 6.01 2.29
CA GLU A 57 17.01 6.60 2.70
C GLU A 57 16.04 6.72 1.51
N TYR A 58 14.78 7.05 1.80
CA TYR A 58 13.72 7.07 0.78
C TYR A 58 13.85 8.25 -0.20
N ASP A 59 14.42 9.35 0.26
CA ASP A 59 14.72 10.57 -0.50
C ASP A 59 15.84 10.37 -1.53
N GLU A 60 16.78 9.45 -1.27
CA GLU A 60 17.85 9.08 -2.19
C GLU A 60 17.36 8.14 -3.32
N LEU A 61 16.14 7.62 -3.23
CA LEU A 61 15.58 6.71 -4.24
C LEU A 61 14.92 7.46 -5.40
N VAL A 62 15.43 7.23 -6.61
CA VAL A 62 14.82 7.67 -7.86
C VAL A 62 14.22 6.49 -8.62
N LYS A 63 13.11 6.74 -9.32
CA LYS A 63 12.49 5.75 -10.22
C LYS A 63 13.09 5.90 -11.62
N GLY A 64 13.78 4.87 -12.10
CA GLY A 64 14.18 4.76 -13.50
C GLY A 64 13.27 3.79 -14.24
N TYR A 65 13.04 4.03 -15.53
CA TYR A 65 12.42 3.07 -16.44
C TYR A 65 13.47 2.59 -17.44
N GLU A 66 13.47 1.30 -17.77
CA GLU A 66 14.39 0.77 -18.79
C GLU A 66 13.84 1.10 -20.18
N VAL A 67 14.60 1.87 -20.96
CA VAL A 67 14.26 2.22 -22.34
C VAL A 67 15.27 1.54 -23.25
N ALA A 68 14.80 0.70 -24.17
CA ALA A 68 15.65 0.10 -25.20
C ALA A 68 16.20 1.20 -26.12
N LYS A 69 17.45 1.09 -26.58
CA LYS A 69 18.14 2.14 -27.34
C LYS A 69 17.57 2.47 -28.75
N ASP A 70 16.37 2.01 -29.09
CA ASP A 70 15.70 2.30 -30.38
C ASP A 70 14.17 2.54 -30.27
N GLN A 71 13.65 2.95 -29.10
CA GLN A 71 12.34 3.63 -28.99
C GLN A 71 12.36 4.75 -27.96
#